data_AF-A0A3M9MKI4-F1
#
_entry.id   AF-A0A3M9MKI4-F1
#
_cell.length_a   1.000
_cell.length_b   1.000
_cell.length_c   1.000
_cell.angle_alpha   90.00
_cell.angle_beta   90.00
_cell.angle_gamma   90.00
#
_symmetry.space_group_name_H-M   'P 1'
#
loop_
_entity.id
_entity.type
_entity.pdbx_description
1 polymer ?
#
loop_
_entity_poly.entity_id
_entity_poly.type
_entity_poly.pdbx_seq_one_letter_code
_entity_poly.pdbx_strand_id
1 'polypeptide(L)' 'MAEKKSFALRMNADMMKAVEKWAADEFRSTNGQIEWIVQEALRKSGRLPAPAPTPEEGESPAQPADA' A
#
# COMPACT_ATOMS: atom_id res chain seq x y z
N MET A 1 -7.45 1.64 -7.47
CA MET A 1 -6.26 1.60 -6.58
C MET A 1 -6.76 1.49 -5.16
N ALA A 2 -6.22 0.55 -4.35
CA ALA A 2 -6.59 0.45 -2.94
C ALA A 2 -6.40 1.79 -2.24
N GLU A 3 -7.34 2.16 -1.37
CA GLU A 3 -7.29 3.42 -0.61
C GLU A 3 -6.01 3.46 0.25
N LYS A 4 -5.17 4.48 0.03
CA LYS A 4 -3.93 4.66 0.81
C LYS A 4 -4.19 5.61 1.97
N LYS A 5 -4.06 5.10 3.20
CA LYS A 5 -4.20 5.91 4.41
C LYS A 5 -2.86 6.49 4.83
N SER A 6 -2.75 7.82 4.82
CA SER A 6 -1.58 8.53 5.35
C SER A 6 -1.52 8.39 6.88
N PHE A 7 -0.33 8.11 7.41
CA PHE A 7 -0.07 8.03 8.84
C PHE A 7 1.29 8.65 9.18
N ALA A 8 1.40 9.29 10.35
CA ALA A 8 2.66 9.82 10.84
C ALA A 8 3.44 8.72 11.59
N LEU A 9 4.46 8.16 10.94
CA LEU A 9 5.33 7.16 11.55
C LEU A 9 6.33 7.82 12.50
N ARG A 10 6.36 7.39 13.76
CA ARG A 10 7.42 7.76 14.71
C ARG A 10 8.54 6.73 14.64
N MET A 11 9.75 7.16 14.32
CA MET A 11 10.92 6.30 14.17
C MET A 11 12.18 7.04 14.63
N ASN A 12 13.20 6.29 15.07
CA ASN A 12 14.52 6.83 15.37
C ASN A 12 15.17 7.45 14.11
N ALA A 13 15.83 8.61 14.26
CA ALA A 13 16.39 9.36 13.13
C ALA A 13 17.46 8.58 12.34
N ASP A 14 18.30 7.79 13.00
CA ASP A 14 19.34 7.01 12.32
C ASP A 14 18.76 5.81 11.57
N MET A 15 17.68 5.22 12.08
CA MET A 15 16.90 4.23 11.32
C MET A 15 16.28 4.85 10.06
N MET A 16 15.74 6.07 10.16
CA MET A 16 15.21 6.78 8.99
C MET A 16 16.28 6.99 7.93
N LYS A 17 17.47 7.48 8.31
CA LYS A 17 18.60 7.65 7.38
C LYS A 17 19.02 6.35 6.72
N ALA A 18 19.03 5.24 7.46
CA ALA A 18 19.35 3.93 6.91
C ALA A 18 18.32 3.48 5.86
N VAL A 19 17.02 3.71 6.12
CA VAL A 19 15.94 3.41 5.17
C VAL A 19 16.03 4.30 3.92
N GLU A 20 16.31 5.60 4.07
CA GLU A 20 16.51 6.52 2.94
C GLU A 20 17.69 6.11 2.07
N LYS A 21 18.81 5.76 2.69
CA LYS A 21 19.98 5.27 1.96
C LYS A 21 19.67 4.00 1.19
N TRP A 22 19.00 3.03 1.83
CA TRP A 22 18.63 1.79 1.15
C TRP A 22 17.66 2.04 -0.01
N ALA A 23 16.68 2.92 0.17
CA ALA A 23 15.76 3.32 -0.90
C ALA A 23 16.53 3.92 -2.09
N ALA A 24 17.48 4.82 -1.82
CA ALA A 24 18.32 5.45 -2.85
C ALA A 24 19.21 4.42 -3.57
N ASP A 25 19.81 3.49 -2.83
CA ASP A 25 20.67 2.43 -3.40
C ASP A 25 19.87 1.49 -4.34
N GLU A 26 18.54 1.33 -4.13
CA GLU A 26 17.63 0.57 -5.00
C GLU A 26 16.81 1.42 -5.99
N PHE A 27 17.13 2.72 -6.15
CA PHE A 27 16.37 3.66 -6.98
C PHE A 27 14.86 3.70 -6.68
N ARG A 28 14.50 3.54 -5.40
CA ARG A 28 13.12 3.57 -4.88
C ARG A 28 12.87 4.85 -4.08
N SER A 29 11.60 5.26 -3.99
CA SER A 29 11.21 6.29 -3.03
C SER A 29 11.25 5.73 -1.60
N THR A 30 11.51 6.58 -0.62
CA THR A 30 11.49 6.21 0.80
C THR A 30 10.16 5.58 1.22
N ASN A 31 9.03 6.14 0.75
CA ASN A 31 7.70 5.57 1.03
C ASN A 31 7.53 4.18 0.42
N GLY A 32 8.00 3.98 -0.82
CA GLY A 32 7.97 2.67 -1.47
C GLY A 32 8.85 1.65 -0.73
N GLN A 33 10.00 2.08 -0.21
CA GLN A 33 10.87 1.23 0.60
C GLN A 33 10.18 0.78 1.89
N ILE A 34 9.53 1.71 2.59
CA ILE A 34 8.77 1.40 3.81
C ILE A 34 7.63 0.43 3.51
N GLU A 35 6.88 0.67 2.43
CA GLU A 35 5.78 -0.23 1.99
C GLU A 35 6.31 -1.65 1.74
N TRP A 36 7.42 -1.78 1.02
CA TRP A 36 8.06 -3.07 0.75
C TRP A 36 8.53 -3.77 2.03
N ILE A 37 9.21 -3.06 2.94
CA ILE A 37 9.69 -3.61 4.22
C ILE A 37 8.51 -4.14 5.04
N VAL A 38 7.43 -3.37 5.15
CA VAL A 38 6.23 -3.76 5.91
C VAL A 38 5.55 -4.96 5.26
N GLN A 39 5.39 -4.96 3.94
CA GLN A 39 4.79 -6.08 3.22
C GLN A 39 5.60 -7.36 3.40
N GLU A 40 6.93 -7.27 3.31
CA GLU A 40 7.84 -8.39 3.50
C GLU A 40 7.76 -8.94 4.94
N ALA A 41 7.72 -8.06 5.94
CA ALA A 41 7.59 -8.43 7.34
C ALA A 41 6.24 -9.10 7.64
N LEU A 42 5.14 -8.58 7.07
CA LEU A 42 3.81 -9.19 7.18
C LEU A 42 3.78 -10.57 6.52
N ARG A 43 4.36 -10.72 5.34
CA ARG A 43 4.46 -12.01 4.66
C ARG A 43 5.26 -13.03 5.48
N LYS A 44 6.46 -12.66 5.95
CA LYS A 44 7.32 -13.51 6.79
C LYS A 44 6.67 -13.91 8.12
N SER A 45 5.82 -13.06 8.66
CA SER A 45 5.08 -13.34 9.89
C SER A 45 3.74 -14.05 9.67
N GLY A 46 3.36 -14.34 8.42
CA GLY A 46 2.06 -14.95 8.11
C GLY A 46 0.86 -14.05 8.39
N ARG A 47 1.06 -12.72 8.40
CA ARG A 47 0.06 -11.69 8.73
C ARG A 47 -0.39 -10.87 7.52
N LEU A 48 0.06 -11.24 6.32
CA LEU A 48 -0.39 -10.57 5.12
C LEU A 48 -1.91 -10.79 4.97
N PRO A 49 -2.71 -9.73 4.80
CA PRO A 49 -4.15 -9.86 4.65
C PRO A 49 -4.46 -10.72 3.42
N ALA A 50 -5.44 -11.61 3.54
CA ALA A 50 -5.95 -12.38 2.42
C ALA A 50 -6.47 -11.41 1.33
N PRO A 51 -6.33 -11.75 0.04
CA PRO A 51 -6.93 -10.94 -1.01
C PRO A 51 -8.43 -10.78 -0.71
N ALA A 52 -8.86 -9.53 -0.55
CA ALA A 52 -10.28 -9.25 -0.35
C ALA A 52 -11.06 -9.76 -1.58
N PRO A 53 -12.24 -10.36 -1.40
CA PRO A 53 -13.10 -10.65 -2.53
C PRO A 53 -13.40 -9.33 -3.25
N THR A 54 -13.07 -9.27 -4.53
CA THR A 54 -13.45 -8.15 -5.40
C THR A 54 -14.97 -8.00 -5.33
N PRO A 55 -15.50 -6.80 -5.00
CA PRO A 55 -16.90 -6.51 -5.25
C PRO A 55 -17.07 -6.59 -6.77
N GLU A 56 -17.85 -7.56 -7.24
CA GLU A 56 -18.30 -7.57 -8.63
C GLU A 56 -18.97 -6.22 -8.91
N GLU A 57 -18.50 -5.55 -9.96
CA GLU A 57 -19.04 -4.27 -10.42
C GLU A 57 -20.52 -4.46 -10.69
N GLY A 58 -21.34 -3.93 -9.77
CA GLY A 58 -22.79 -3.92 -9.88
C GLY A 58 -23.21 -3.32 -11.22
N GLU A 59 -23.97 -4.12 -11.95
CA GLU A 59 -24.71 -3.79 -13.15
C GLU A 59 -25.20 -2.33 -13.14
N SER A 60 -24.72 -1.54 -14.08
CA SER A 60 -25.18 -0.17 -14.30
C SER A 60 -26.67 -0.22 -14.65
N PRO A 61 -27.59 0.41 -13.88
CA PRO A 61 -29.00 0.41 -14.25
C PRO A 61 -29.18 1.22 -15.53
N ALA A 62 -29.83 0.60 -16.51
CA ALA A 62 -30.23 1.21 -17.76
C ALA A 62 -30.99 2.52 -17.50
N GLN A 63 -30.54 3.60 -18.14
CA GLN A 63 -31.28 4.87 -18.18
C GLN A 63 -32.61 4.65 -18.90
N PRO A 64 -33.76 5.11 -18.35
CA PRO A 64 -35.01 5.08 -19.10
C PRO A 64 -34.94 6.08 -20.25
N ALA A 65 -35.33 5.63 -21.44
CA ALA A 65 -35.51 6.47 -22.60
C ALA A 65 -36.66 7.47 -22.36
N ASP A 66 -36.37 8.76 -22.50
CA ASP A 66 -37.38 9.83 -22.52
C ASP A 66 -38.43 9.55 -23.61
N ALA A 67 -39.70 9.74 -23.23
CA ALA A 67 -40.90 9.67 -24.06
C ALA A 67 -41.42 11.07 -24.39
#